data_AF-A0A662PDX8-F1
#
_entry.id   AF-A0A662PDX8-F1
#
_cell.length_a   1.000
_cell.length_b   1.000
_cell.length_c   1.000
_cell.angle_alpha   90.00
_cell.angle_beta   90.00
_cell.angle_gamma   90.00
#
_symmetry.space_group_name_H-M   'P 1'
#
loop_
_entity.id
_entity.type
_entity.pdbx_description
1 polymer ?
#
loop_
_entity_poly.entity_id
_entity_poly.type
_entity_poly.pdbx_seq_one_letter_code
_entity_poly.pdbx_strand_id
1 'polypeptide(L)' 'MKMRISKIGERKVIEEFSEIFSSREWVEIGIGDDAAVLRAQDGKVVVTSDICTESSHFPRGMSPEQKGFFSITVNAS' A
#
# COMPACT_ATOMS: atom_id res chain seq x y z
N MET A 1 4.75 -29.38 4.96
CA MET A 1 5.14 -28.38 5.97
C MET A 1 4.45 -27.06 5.60
N LYS A 2 3.66 -26.42 6.47
CA LYS A 2 2.97 -25.16 6.14
C LYS A 2 3.97 -23.99 6.23
N MET A 3 4.08 -23.21 5.17
CA MET A 3 4.86 -21.97 5.15
C MET A 3 4.10 -20.88 5.92
N ARG A 4 4.81 -20.04 6.68
CA ARG A 4 4.22 -18.89 7.41
C ARG A 4 4.70 -17.61 6.76
N ILE A 5 3.82 -16.61 6.63
CA ILE A 5 4.15 -15.28 6.07
C ILE A 5 5.33 -14.64 6.82
N SER A 6 5.38 -14.79 8.16
CA SER A 6 6.46 -14.27 9.00
C SER A 6 7.86 -14.79 8.67
N LYS A 7 7.98 -15.88 7.89
CA LYS A 7 9.26 -16.43 7.43
C LYS A 7 9.63 -16.01 6.01
N ILE A 8 8.69 -15.45 5.26
CA ILE A 8 8.85 -15.05 3.86
C ILE A 8 9.36 -13.60 3.81
N GLY A 9 8.81 -12.74 4.66
CA GLY A 9 9.10 -11.31 4.67
C GLY A 9 8.27 -10.55 3.63
N GLU A 10 8.05 -9.26 3.87
CA GLU A 10 7.15 -8.42 3.09
C GLU A 10 7.54 -8.33 1.61
N ARG A 11 8.80 -7.99 1.34
CA ARG A 11 9.31 -7.80 -0.04
C ARG A 11 9.05 -9.01 -0.93
N LYS A 12 9.27 -10.21 -0.39
CA LYS A 12 9.03 -11.45 -1.14
C LYS A 12 7.54 -11.74 -1.31
N VAL A 13 6.69 -11.39 -0.35
CA VAL A 13 5.23 -11.49 -0.55
C VAL A 13 4.76 -10.58 -1.69
N ILE A 14 5.31 -9.37 -1.81
CA ILE A 14 5.00 -8.45 -2.91
C ILE A 14 5.46 -9.02 -4.26
N GLU A 15 6.69 -9.57 -4.33
CA GLU A 15 7.20 -10.26 -5.52
C GLU A 15 6.24 -11.38 -5.96
N GLU A 16 5.82 -12.25 -5.04
CA GLU A 16 4.88 -13.35 -5.35
C GLU A 16 3.50 -12.82 -5.82
N PHE A 17 3.01 -11.71 -5.26
CA PHE A 17 1.79 -11.06 -5.74
C PHE A 17 1.94 -10.47 -7.14
N SER A 18 3.11 -9.93 -7.48
CA SER A 18 3.38 -9.44 -8.84
C SER A 18 3.35 -10.55 -9.89
N GLU A 19 3.66 -11.79 -9.51
CA GLU A 19 3.56 -12.95 -10.39
C GLU A 19 2.12 -13.48 -10.51
N ILE A 20 1.33 -13.39 -9.44
CA ILE A 20 -0.07 -13.86 -9.40
C ILE A 20 -1.00 -12.90 -10.16
N PHE A 21 -0.82 -11.59 -9.99
CA PHE A 21 -1.70 -10.58 -10.56
C PHE A 21 -1.15 -10.06 -11.88
N SER A 22 -1.86 -10.33 -12.98
CA SER A 22 -1.50 -9.76 -14.28
C SER A 22 -1.83 -8.26 -14.35
N SER A 23 -0.90 -7.48 -14.89
CA SER A 23 -1.16 -6.08 -15.24
C SER A 23 -2.24 -5.96 -16.32
N ARG A 24 -2.86 -4.77 -16.43
CA ARG A 24 -3.83 -4.44 -17.46
C ARG A 24 -3.26 -3.35 -18.36
N GLU A 25 -3.73 -3.26 -19.59
CA GLU A 25 -3.24 -2.23 -20.51
C GLU A 25 -3.32 -0.83 -19.91
N TRP A 26 -4.43 -0.50 -19.23
CA TRP A 26 -4.66 0.80 -18.60
C TRP A 26 -3.82 1.05 -17.33
N VAL A 27 -3.02 0.10 -16.85
CA VAL A 27 -2.07 0.32 -15.76
C VAL A 27 -0.77 0.82 -16.37
N GLU A 28 -0.35 2.04 -16.01
CA GLU A 28 0.90 2.64 -16.44
C GLU A 28 2.06 2.31 -15.48
N ILE A 29 1.80 2.41 -14.17
CA ILE A 29 2.71 1.96 -13.10
C ILE A 29 1.94 0.99 -12.21
N GLY A 30 2.49 -0.21 -12.02
CA GLY A 30 1.85 -1.33 -11.32
C GLY A 30 2.48 -1.66 -9.98
N ILE A 31 2.42 -2.93 -9.58
CA ILE A 31 2.97 -3.43 -8.31
C ILE A 31 4.49 -3.20 -8.26
N GLY A 32 5.00 -2.69 -7.14
CA GLY A 32 6.43 -2.52 -6.86
C GLY A 32 6.91 -1.07 -6.75
N ASP A 33 6.00 -0.11 -6.92
CA ASP A 33 6.23 1.33 -6.69
C ASP A 33 5.35 1.82 -5.51
N ASP A 34 5.52 3.08 -5.09
CA ASP A 34 4.81 3.68 -3.93
C ASP A 34 3.29 3.84 -4.18
N ALA A 35 2.89 3.93 -5.45
CA ALA A 35 1.50 4.01 -5.87
C ALA A 35 1.30 3.41 -7.27
N ALA A 36 0.08 2.97 -7.56
CA ALA A 36 -0.32 2.59 -8.91
C ALA A 36 -0.75 3.82 -9.71
N VAL A 37 -0.34 3.89 -10.98
CA VAL A 37 -0.79 4.93 -11.91
C VAL A 37 -1.66 4.29 -12.99
N LEU A 38 -2.89 4.77 -13.09
CA LEU A 38 -3.92 4.25 -14.00
C LEU A 38 -4.24 5.30 -15.07
N ARG A 39 -4.34 4.87 -16.33
CA ARG A 39 -4.86 5.70 -17.41
C ARG A 39 -6.38 5.86 -17.27
N ALA A 40 -6.84 7.11 -17.28
CA ALA A 40 -8.24 7.48 -17.29
C ALA A 40 -8.57 8.25 -18.58
N GLN A 41 -9.86 8.48 -18.85
CA GLN A 41 -10.29 9.18 -20.07
C GLN A 41 -9.64 10.57 -20.20
N ASP A 42 -9.57 11.31 -19.10
CA ASP A 42 -9.09 12.71 -19.09
C ASP A 42 -7.73 12.87 -18.40
N GLY A 43 -6.93 11.81 -18.30
CA GLY A 43 -5.59 11.88 -17.71
C GLY A 43 -5.18 10.62 -16.96
N LYS A 44 -4.66 10.81 -15.74
CA LYS A 44 -4.16 9.72 -14.89
C LYS A 44 -4.79 9.78 -13.50
N VAL A 45 -5.00 8.60 -12.93
CA VAL A 45 -5.42 8.44 -11.53
C VAL A 45 -4.29 7.73 -10.79
N VAL A 46 -3.85 8.31 -9.67
CA VAL A 46 -2.88 7.70 -8.77
C VAL A 46 -3.63 7.04 -7.62
N VAL A 47 -3.33 5.78 -7.34
CA VAL A 47 -3.99 4.99 -6.30
C VAL A 47 -2.94 4.39 -5.39
N THR A 48 -3.06 4.66 -4.09
CA THR A 48 -2.29 4.00 -3.04
C THR A 48 -3.20 3.68 -1.86
N SER A 49 -2.73 2.85 -0.94
CA SER A 49 -3.46 2.49 0.26
C SER A 49 -2.49 2.02 1.35
N ASP A 50 -2.52 2.70 2.49
CA ASP A 50 -1.82 2.31 3.70
C ASP A 50 -2.76 1.94 4.85
N ILE A 51 -2.26 1.14 5.78
CA ILE A 51 -2.95 0.78 7.02
C ILE A 51 -2.12 1.27 8.22
N CYS A 52 -2.74 2.11 9.06
CA CYS A 52 -2.20 2.48 10.37
C CYS A 52 -2.90 1.67 11.47
N THR A 53 -2.14 1.23 12.48
CA THR A 53 -2.63 0.38 13.57
C THR A 53 -2.24 0.93 14.93
N GLU A 54 -3.09 0.74 15.95
CA GLU A 54 -2.81 1.17 17.32
C GLU A 54 -1.51 0.59 17.89
N SER A 55 -1.20 -0.67 17.57
CA SER A 55 -0.04 -1.37 18.14
C SER A 55 1.31 -0.89 17.60
N SER A 56 1.32 -0.27 16.42
CA SER A 56 2.56 -0.02 15.67
C SER A 56 2.73 1.44 15.24
N HIS A 57 1.64 2.15 14.96
CA HIS A 57 1.68 3.47 14.32
C HIS A 57 1.17 4.59 15.22
N PHE A 58 0.37 4.28 16.24
CA PHE A 58 -0.22 5.29 17.14
C PHE A 58 0.31 5.15 18.57
N PRO A 59 1.37 5.89 18.94
CA PRO A 59 1.82 6.00 20.32
C PRO A 59 0.70 6.39 21.29
N ARG A 60 0.83 5.95 22.56
CA ARG A 60 -0.13 6.29 23.61
C ARG A 60 -0.26 7.81 23.75
N GLY A 61 -1.50 8.29 23.84
CA GLY A 61 -1.81 9.71 24.04
C GLY A 61 -2.06 10.49 22.74
N MET A 62 -1.88 9.88 21.57
CA MET A 62 -2.25 10.52 20.29
C MET A 62 -3.77 10.72 20.22
N SER A 63 -4.22 11.95 19.93
CA SER A 63 -5.64 12.27 19.81
C SER A 63 -6.24 11.69 18.52
N PRO A 64 -7.57 11.50 18.43
CA PRO A 64 -8.22 11.05 17.20
C PRO A 64 -7.89 11.93 15.99
N GLU A 65 -7.80 13.25 16.17
CA GLU A 65 -7.45 14.20 15.11
C GLU A 65 -6.02 13.99 14.62
N GLN A 66 -5.07 13.77 15.53
CA GLN A 66 -3.68 13.47 15.18
C GLN A 66 -3.56 12.14 14.44
N LYS A 67 -4.31 11.11 14.86
CA LYS A 67 -4.38 9.82 14.14
C LYS A 67 -4.92 10.01 12.73
N GLY A 68 -6.02 10.76 12.58
CA GLY A 68 -6.60 11.08 11.27
C GLY A 68 -5.62 11.84 10.37
N PHE A 69 -4.96 12.87 10.91
CA PHE A 69 -3.95 13.63 10.18
C PHE A 69 -2.78 12.74 9.73
N PHE A 70 -2.26 11.91 10.63
CA PHE A 70 -1.19 10.96 10.31
C PHE A 70 -1.60 9.99 9.20
N SER A 71 -2.78 9.38 9.31
CA SER A 71 -3.27 8.41 8.30
C SER A 71 -3.45 9.02 6.92
N ILE A 72 -3.85 10.29 6.81
CA ILE A 72 -3.88 10.99 5.52
C ILE A 72 -2.47 11.31 5.04
N THR A 73 -1.61 11.79 5.94
CA THR A 73 -0.25 12.21 5.58
C THR A 73 0.59 11.07 5.00
N VAL A 74 0.49 9.86 5.55
CA VAL A 74 1.24 8.70 5.02
C VAL A 74 0.79 8.28 3.62
N ASN A 75 -0.50 8.39 3.29
CA ASN A 75 -0.98 8.07 1.94
C ASN A 75 -0.66 9.18 0.92
N ALA A 76 -0.34 10.39 1.37
CA ALA A 76 -0.09 11.55 0.52
C ALA A 76 1.41 11.90 0.40
N SER A 77 2.29 11.13 1.05
CA SER A 77 3.73 11.40 1.12
C SER A 77 4.48 11.00 -0.14
#